data_AF-A0A7X7XUN6-F1
#
_entry.id   AF-A0A7X7XUN6-F1
#
_cell.length_a   1.000
_cell.length_b   1.000
_cell.length_c   1.000
_cell.angle_alpha   90.00
_cell.angle_beta   90.00
_cell.angle_gamma   90.00
#
_symmetry.space_group_name_H-M   'P 1'
#
loop_
_entity.id
_entity.type
_entity.pdbx_description
1 polymer ?
#
loop_
_entity_poly.entity_id
_entity_poly.type
_entity_poly.pdbx_seq_one_letter_code
_entity_poly.pdbx_strand_id
1 'polypeptide(L)'
;MNYLLPFIFSFILTLIITYLLINFQKKRKIGQMVREEGPVMHYKKKGTPTLGGISFLIVLILTYIFMPKTPFTNNLMLFVLLESSIGLFDDLIKLIKKNAYGLKARWKIVLQIIFSIPLIIFLIKNYGTYFYLPFSGKDIFVSTPIFVIITLFLSVGAVNSFNFTDGLDGLLSGLSLILIPLFTIFLSKNVNIIPLIAIGGSLLAFLWFNFNPAEIFMGDTGSSFLGAFFIFYSLSFKLEIIIPIFMLIFGIETLSVIIQVLYFKYTKKKYKEGKRIFRMSPIHHHFELLGIPEQKITIRFWICQVILILITFSILYIP
;
A
#
# COMPACT_ATOMS: atom_id res chain seq x y z
N MET A 1 22.53 -17.16 1.15
CA MET A 1 21.61 -17.35 2.30
C MET A 1 20.37 -18.07 1.82
N ASN A 2 19.83 -19.01 2.60
CA ASN A 2 18.57 -19.68 2.25
C ASN A 2 17.38 -18.75 2.58
N TYR A 3 16.86 -18.04 1.58
CA TYR A 3 15.71 -17.13 1.73
C TYR A 3 14.38 -17.87 1.92
N LEU A 4 14.35 -19.18 1.70
CA LEU A 4 13.15 -20.00 1.90
C LEU A 4 12.72 -20.04 3.38
N LEU A 5 13.69 -20.07 4.30
CA LEU A 5 13.38 -20.18 5.73
C LEU A 5 12.67 -18.92 6.28
N PRO A 6 13.17 -17.69 6.05
CA PRO A 6 12.43 -16.48 6.40
C PRO A 6 11.02 -16.41 5.79
N PHE A 7 10.86 -16.86 4.54
CA PHE A 7 9.57 -16.88 3.85
C PHE A 7 8.58 -17.84 4.52
N ILE A 8 8.98 -19.09 4.75
CA ILE A 8 8.13 -20.11 5.38
C ILE A 8 7.78 -19.68 6.80
N PHE A 9 8.76 -19.17 7.55
CA PHE A 9 8.54 -18.71 8.92
C PHE A 9 7.55 -17.55 8.97
N SER A 10 7.71 -16.53 8.12
CA SER A 10 6.79 -15.40 8.07
C SER A 10 5.39 -15.81 7.62
N PHE A 11 5.29 -16.73 6.65
CA PHE A 11 4.03 -17.30 6.19
C PHE A 11 3.28 -18.02 7.33
N ILE A 12 3.92 -18.98 8.00
CA ILE A 12 3.31 -19.73 9.10
C ILE A 12 2.90 -18.81 10.25
N LEU A 13 3.79 -17.88 10.62
CA LEU A 13 3.52 -16.97 11.72
C LEU A 13 2.35 -16.01 11.41
N THR A 14 2.29 -15.47 10.19
CA THR A 14 1.16 -14.64 9.76
C THR A 14 -0.13 -15.46 9.66
N LEU A 15 -0.09 -16.72 9.21
CA LEU A 15 -1.27 -17.60 9.23
C LEU A 15 -1.84 -17.74 10.65
N ILE A 16 -0.98 -18.06 11.63
CA ILE A 16 -1.37 -18.24 13.03
C ILE A 16 -1.94 -16.94 13.60
N ILE A 17 -1.22 -15.83 13.46
CA ILE A 17 -1.66 -14.53 14.00
C ILE A 17 -2.98 -14.10 13.38
N THR A 18 -3.15 -14.24 12.06
CA THR A 18 -4.37 -13.86 11.35
C THR A 18 -5.56 -14.70 11.81
N TYR A 19 -5.39 -16.02 11.93
CA TYR A 19 -6.42 -16.93 12.44
C TYR A 19 -6.85 -16.56 13.87
N LEU A 20 -5.89 -16.30 14.76
CA LEU A 20 -6.18 -15.86 16.14
C LEU A 20 -6.93 -14.52 16.17
N LEU A 21 -6.52 -13.58 15.32
CA LEU A 21 -7.12 -12.26 15.21
C LEU A 21 -8.58 -12.32 14.70
N ILE A 22 -8.85 -13.16 13.69
CA ILE A 22 -10.19 -13.42 13.16
C ILE A 22 -11.10 -13.95 14.28
N ASN A 23 -10.65 -14.98 15.00
CA ASN A 23 -11.44 -15.61 16.06
C ASN A 23 -11.69 -14.67 17.25
N PHE A 24 -10.68 -13.89 17.63
CA PHE A 24 -10.83 -12.88 18.67
C PHE A 24 -11.90 -11.83 18.31
N GLN A 25 -11.83 -11.28 17.09
CA GLN A 25 -12.78 -10.26 16.63
C GLN A 25 -14.20 -10.82 16.46
N LYS A 26 -14.35 -12.04 15.90
CA LYS A 26 -15.65 -12.74 15.82
C LYS A 26 -16.28 -12.93 17.21
N LYS A 27 -15.50 -13.39 18.20
CA LYS A 27 -15.98 -13.55 19.59
C LYS A 27 -16.41 -12.23 20.24
N ARG A 28 -15.72 -11.13 19.93
CA ARG A 28 -16.00 -9.79 20.46
C ARG A 28 -17.02 -9.00 19.61
N LYS A 29 -17.52 -9.57 18.51
CA LYS A 29 -18.39 -8.90 17.52
C LYS A 29 -17.79 -7.59 16.99
N ILE A 30 -16.47 -7.57 16.84
CA ILE A 30 -15.72 -6.47 16.24
C ILE A 30 -15.64 -6.76 14.74
N GLY A 31 -16.05 -5.79 13.93
CA GLY A 31 -16.00 -5.93 12.49
C GLY A 31 -16.13 -4.59 11.78
N GLN A 32 -15.86 -4.59 10.49
CA GLN A 32 -15.83 -3.39 9.67
C GLN A 32 -17.23 -2.79 9.52
N MET A 33 -17.28 -1.46 9.63
CA MET A 33 -18.44 -0.66 9.30
C MET A 33 -18.42 -0.31 7.81
N VAL A 34 -19.53 -0.57 7.11
CA VAL A 34 -19.67 -0.27 5.68
C VAL A 34 -20.22 1.14 5.52
N ARG A 35 -19.69 1.90 4.54
CA ARG A 35 -20.20 3.23 4.19
C ARG A 35 -21.54 3.12 3.47
N GLU A 36 -22.47 4.03 3.79
CA GLU A 36 -23.76 4.10 3.12
C GLU A 36 -23.65 4.52 1.64
N GLU A 37 -22.62 5.29 1.32
CA GLU A 37 -22.35 5.78 -0.05
C GLU A 37 -21.61 4.75 -0.93
N GLY A 38 -21.29 3.56 -0.40
CA GLY A 38 -20.57 2.49 -1.10
C GLY A 38 -21.46 1.60 -1.99
N PRO A 39 -20.87 0.73 -2.82
CA PRO A 39 -21.64 -0.26 -3.59
C PRO A 39 -22.54 -1.11 -2.70
N VAL A 40 -23.80 -1.31 -3.13
CA VAL A 40 -24.84 -2.04 -2.35
C VAL A 40 -24.40 -3.46 -2.00
N MET A 41 -23.57 -4.08 -2.84
CA MET A 41 -23.05 -5.43 -2.59
C MET A 41 -22.16 -5.51 -1.34
N HIS A 42 -21.51 -4.41 -0.93
CA HIS A 42 -20.66 -4.42 0.27
C HIS A 42 -21.44 -4.46 1.58
N TYR A 43 -22.76 -4.21 1.59
CA TYR A 43 -23.54 -4.37 2.82
C TYR A 43 -23.50 -5.81 3.36
N LYS A 44 -23.29 -6.80 2.48
CA LYS A 44 -23.07 -8.21 2.86
C LYS A 44 -21.75 -8.44 3.62
N LYS A 45 -20.79 -7.52 3.51
CA LYS A 45 -19.48 -7.58 4.17
C LYS A 45 -19.46 -6.88 5.53
N LYS A 46 -20.60 -6.34 5.97
CA LYS A 46 -20.71 -5.68 7.27
C LYS A 46 -20.44 -6.66 8.40
N GLY A 47 -19.54 -6.29 9.31
CA GLY A 47 -19.19 -7.13 10.46
C GLY A 47 -18.07 -8.14 10.23
N THR A 48 -17.49 -8.22 9.02
CA THR A 48 -16.25 -8.97 8.80
C THR A 48 -15.12 -8.35 9.64
N PRO A 49 -14.29 -9.16 10.35
CA PRO A 49 -13.11 -8.68 11.07
C PRO A 49 -12.24 -7.71 10.24
N THR A 50 -11.62 -6.73 10.90
CA THR A 50 -10.74 -5.73 10.27
C THR A 50 -9.34 -5.77 10.90
N LEU A 51 -8.49 -4.77 10.67
CA LEU A 51 -7.15 -4.67 11.25
C LEU A 51 -6.22 -5.85 10.91
N GLY A 52 -6.49 -6.55 9.80
CA GLY A 52 -5.69 -7.68 9.34
C GLY A 52 -4.23 -7.34 9.13
N GLY A 53 -3.92 -6.09 8.78
CA GLY A 53 -2.55 -5.61 8.61
C GLY A 53 -1.66 -5.68 9.84
N ILE A 54 -2.24 -5.77 11.05
CA ILE A 54 -1.48 -6.00 12.28
C ILE A 54 -0.70 -7.31 12.20
N SER A 55 -1.23 -8.33 11.52
CA SER A 55 -0.60 -9.64 11.41
C SER A 55 0.78 -9.58 10.76
N PHE A 56 0.89 -8.95 9.59
CA PHE A 56 2.16 -8.83 8.86
C PHE A 56 3.05 -7.71 9.41
N LEU A 57 2.49 -6.69 10.08
CA LEU A 57 3.28 -5.71 10.83
C LEU A 57 4.02 -6.36 12.01
N ILE A 58 3.35 -7.21 12.80
CA ILE A 58 3.99 -7.96 13.90
C ILE A 58 5.12 -8.83 13.36
N VAL A 59 4.88 -9.53 12.24
CA VAL A 59 5.93 -10.36 11.63
C VAL A 59 7.10 -9.53 11.14
N LEU A 60 6.89 -8.34 10.57
CA LEU A 60 8.00 -7.44 10.21
C LEU A 60 8.77 -6.99 11.45
N ILE A 61 8.10 -6.63 12.54
CA ILE A 61 8.74 -6.22 13.80
C ILE A 61 9.62 -7.35 14.35
N LEU A 62 9.09 -8.59 14.37
CA LEU A 62 9.86 -9.76 14.80
C LEU A 62 11.05 -10.01 13.88
N THR A 63 10.84 -9.94 12.56
CA THR A 63 11.91 -10.06 11.58
C THR A 63 12.99 -9.01 11.84
N TYR A 64 12.58 -7.75 12.08
CA TYR A 64 13.49 -6.66 12.40
C TYR A 64 14.32 -6.97 13.65
N ILE A 65 13.72 -7.49 14.74
CA ILE A 65 14.45 -7.84 15.97
C ILE A 65 15.64 -8.77 15.70
N PHE A 66 15.46 -9.77 14.84
CA PHE A 66 16.50 -10.78 14.54
C PHE A 66 17.44 -10.42 13.39
N MET A 67 17.17 -9.35 12.63
CA MET A 67 18.06 -8.94 11.52
C MET A 67 19.13 -7.93 11.97
N PRO A 68 20.26 -7.84 11.24
CA PRO A 68 21.27 -6.81 11.48
C PRO A 68 20.67 -5.39 11.42
N LYS A 69 21.04 -4.59 12.42
CA LYS A 69 20.65 -3.18 12.51
C LYS A 69 21.60 -2.35 11.68
N THR A 70 21.07 -1.70 10.67
CA THR A 70 21.79 -0.82 9.74
C THR A 70 21.02 0.48 9.62
N PRO A 71 21.65 1.57 9.14
CA PRO A 71 20.91 2.80 8.85
C PRO A 71 19.69 2.54 7.95
N PHE A 72 19.83 1.67 6.95
CA PHE A 72 18.73 1.26 6.06
C PHE A 72 17.61 0.54 6.82
N THR A 73 17.90 -0.54 7.55
CA THR A 73 16.87 -1.34 8.24
C THR A 73 16.19 -0.58 9.37
N ASN A 74 16.92 0.30 10.06
CA ASN A 74 16.36 1.15 11.12
C ASN A 74 15.41 2.21 10.54
N ASN A 75 15.78 2.87 9.44
CA ASN A 75 14.91 3.88 8.80
C ASN A 75 13.71 3.24 8.10
N LEU A 76 13.85 2.03 7.53
CA LEU A 76 12.72 1.24 7.03
C LEU A 76 11.71 0.99 8.14
N MET A 77 12.16 0.45 9.28
CA MET A 77 11.29 0.13 10.40
C MET A 77 10.64 1.39 10.98
N LEU A 78 11.40 2.47 11.15
CA LEU A 78 10.89 3.75 11.66
C LEU A 78 9.78 4.29 10.76
N PHE A 79 10.04 4.40 9.45
CA PHE A 79 9.08 4.97 8.52
C PHE A 79 7.80 4.12 8.43
N VAL A 80 7.94 2.80 8.35
CA VAL A 80 6.81 1.88 8.34
C VAL A 80 5.99 1.96 9.62
N LEU A 81 6.61 2.04 10.80
CA LEU A 81 5.88 2.19 12.08
C LEU A 81 5.12 3.50 12.16
N LEU A 82 5.74 4.60 11.74
CA LEU A 82 5.11 5.92 11.75
C LEU A 82 3.86 5.93 10.86
N GLU A 83 3.98 5.49 9.61
CA GLU A 83 2.84 5.45 8.68
C GLU A 83 1.75 4.45 9.11
N SER A 84 2.16 3.27 9.59
CA SER A 84 1.21 2.27 10.10
C SER A 84 0.47 2.76 11.35
N SER A 85 1.11 3.57 12.19
CA SER A 85 0.48 4.15 13.39
C SER A 85 -0.67 5.08 13.02
N ILE A 86 -0.54 5.88 11.95
CA ILE A 86 -1.63 6.73 11.44
C ILE A 86 -2.82 5.85 11.04
N GLY A 87 -2.57 4.77 10.29
CA GLY A 87 -3.59 3.83 9.89
C GLY A 87 -4.26 3.12 11.08
N LEU A 88 -3.46 2.73 12.08
CA LEU A 88 -3.97 2.14 13.31
C LEU A 88 -4.86 3.09 14.09
N PHE A 89 -4.44 4.35 14.27
CA PHE A 89 -5.28 5.37 14.93
C PHE A 89 -6.58 5.60 14.17
N ASP A 90 -6.54 5.63 12.83
CA ASP A 90 -7.73 5.78 12.00
C ASP A 90 -8.72 4.63 12.18
N ASP A 91 -8.23 3.39 12.11
CA ASP A 91 -9.02 2.17 12.29
C ASP A 91 -9.60 2.08 13.72
N LEU A 92 -8.82 2.41 14.75
CA LEU A 92 -9.30 2.44 16.13
C LEU A 92 -10.42 3.47 16.32
N ILE A 93 -10.32 4.64 15.70
CA ILE A 93 -11.39 5.65 15.72
C ILE A 93 -12.68 5.10 15.08
N LYS A 94 -12.59 4.45 13.91
CA LYS A 94 -13.75 3.83 13.24
C LYS A 94 -14.42 2.79 14.15
N LEU A 95 -13.63 1.96 14.82
CA LEU A 95 -14.12 0.91 15.73
C LEU A 95 -14.78 1.49 16.99
N ILE A 96 -14.13 2.45 17.65
CA ILE A 96 -14.65 3.08 18.87
C ILE A 96 -15.94 3.86 18.58
N LYS A 97 -15.97 4.63 17.50
CA LYS A 97 -17.13 5.45 17.11
C LYS A 97 -18.24 4.66 16.43
N LYS A 98 -17.97 3.39 16.09
CA LYS A 98 -18.92 2.50 15.40
C LYS A 98 -19.49 3.12 14.12
N ASN A 99 -18.64 3.79 13.35
CA ASN A 99 -19.01 4.35 12.05
C ASN A 99 -17.85 4.20 11.05
N ALA A 100 -18.12 4.49 9.78
CA ALA A 100 -17.12 4.34 8.73
C ALA A 100 -16.15 5.54 8.58
N TYR A 101 -16.21 6.50 9.51
CA TYR A 101 -15.45 7.75 9.47
C TYR A 101 -14.30 7.72 10.49
N GLY A 102 -13.07 7.65 9.98
CA GLY A 102 -11.84 7.72 10.78
C GLY A 102 -11.38 9.15 11.07
N LEU A 103 -10.06 9.36 11.02
CA LEU A 103 -9.42 10.67 11.05
C LEU A 103 -9.88 11.52 9.86
N LYS A 104 -9.98 12.83 10.10
CA LYS A 104 -10.24 13.77 9.00
C LYS A 104 -9.07 13.70 8.02
N ALA A 105 -9.36 13.57 6.73
CA ALA A 105 -8.35 13.43 5.67
C ALA A 105 -7.22 14.47 5.75
N ARG A 106 -7.55 15.75 6.06
CA ARG A 106 -6.56 16.82 6.23
C ARG A 106 -5.52 16.51 7.32
N TRP A 107 -5.93 15.90 8.44
CA TRP A 107 -5.03 15.56 9.54
C TRP A 107 -4.22 14.33 9.22
N LYS A 108 -4.80 13.36 8.51
CA LYS A 108 -4.07 12.20 7.98
C LYS A 108 -2.92 12.65 7.08
N ILE A 109 -3.17 13.54 6.12
CA ILE A 109 -2.14 14.10 5.23
C ILE A 109 -1.07 14.88 6.00
N VAL A 110 -1.46 15.74 6.95
CA VAL A 110 -0.48 16.50 7.77
C VAL A 110 0.45 15.56 8.52
N LEU A 111 -0.08 14.48 9.13
CA LEU A 111 0.74 13.49 9.83
C LEU A 111 1.67 12.74 8.87
N GLN A 112 1.19 12.34 7.70
CA GLN A 112 2.00 11.66 6.67
C GLN A 112 3.16 12.55 6.18
N ILE A 113 2.93 13.86 6.02
CA ILE A 113 3.98 14.83 5.68
C ILE A 113 5.03 14.89 6.79
N ILE A 114 4.60 15.03 8.05
CA ILE A 114 5.52 15.09 9.21
C ILE A 114 6.31 13.79 9.34
N PHE A 115 5.66 12.64 9.19
CA PHE A 115 6.27 11.32 9.34
C PHE A 115 7.15 10.90 8.15
N SER A 116 7.06 11.60 7.02
CA SER A 116 8.00 11.48 5.90
C SER A 116 9.32 12.24 6.12
N ILE A 117 9.41 13.16 7.09
CA ILE A 117 10.62 13.97 7.33
C ILE A 117 11.85 13.10 7.67
N PRO A 118 11.79 12.11 8.60
CA PRO A 118 12.93 11.25 8.90
C PRO A 118 13.44 10.48 7.67
N LEU A 119 12.53 9.99 6.82
CA LEU A 119 12.86 9.34 5.56
C LEU A 119 13.64 10.29 4.65
N ILE A 120 13.16 11.52 4.46
CA ILE A 120 13.81 12.52 3.59
C ILE A 120 15.21 12.86 4.10
N ILE A 121 15.38 13.05 5.41
CA ILE A 121 16.70 13.29 6.02
C ILE A 121 17.63 12.10 5.77
N PHE A 122 17.13 10.87 5.94
CA PHE A 122 17.88 9.65 5.66
C PHE A 122 18.31 9.59 4.19
N LEU A 123 17.41 9.87 3.24
CA LEU A 123 17.71 9.84 1.80
C LEU A 123 18.78 10.87 1.42
N ILE A 124 18.62 12.13 1.86
CA ILE A 124 19.59 13.20 1.57
C ILE A 124 20.98 12.84 2.11
N LYS A 125 21.05 12.30 3.34
CA LYS A 125 22.34 11.98 3.98
C LYS A 125 23.08 10.82 3.33
N ASN A 126 22.36 9.82 2.82
CA ASN A 126 22.97 8.59 2.30
C ASN A 126 23.10 8.56 0.78
N TYR A 127 22.22 9.25 0.05
CA TYR A 127 22.14 9.17 -1.41
C TYR A 127 22.22 10.54 -2.10
N GLY A 128 22.19 11.63 -1.34
CA GLY A 128 22.14 12.99 -1.89
C GLY A 128 20.79 13.33 -2.54
N THR A 129 20.75 14.44 -3.28
CA THR A 129 19.55 14.93 -3.97
C THR A 129 19.62 14.63 -5.47
N TYR A 130 19.80 13.35 -5.78
CA TYR A 130 19.93 12.85 -7.16
C TYR A 130 18.77 11.92 -7.50
N PHE A 131 18.24 12.06 -8.71
CA PHE A 131 17.32 11.07 -9.29
C PHE A 131 18.04 10.28 -10.37
N TYR A 132 17.88 8.96 -10.35
CA TYR A 132 18.43 8.09 -11.38
C TYR A 132 17.50 8.07 -12.59
N LEU A 133 18.06 8.32 -13.78
CA LEU A 133 17.37 8.18 -15.05
C LEU A 133 17.66 6.80 -15.67
N PRO A 134 16.73 5.84 -15.63
CA PRO A 134 16.97 4.47 -16.09
C PRO A 134 17.39 4.39 -17.56
N PHE A 135 16.79 5.19 -18.44
CA PHE A 135 17.06 5.14 -19.88
C PHE A 135 18.40 5.76 -20.29
N SER A 136 19.00 6.58 -19.43
CA SER A 136 20.28 7.24 -19.73
C SER A 136 21.43 6.69 -18.91
N GLY A 137 21.14 5.89 -17.88
CA GLY A 137 22.12 5.41 -16.90
C GLY A 137 22.74 6.50 -16.03
N LYS A 138 22.22 7.73 -16.06
CA LYS A 138 22.80 8.89 -15.38
C LYS A 138 21.97 9.33 -14.19
N ASP A 139 22.67 9.81 -13.17
CA ASP A 139 22.06 10.56 -12.07
C ASP A 139 21.88 12.03 -12.47
N ILE A 140 20.69 12.58 -12.24
CA ILE A 140 20.41 14.01 -12.34
C ILE A 140 20.45 14.63 -10.96
N PHE A 141 21.30 15.63 -10.79
CA PHE A 141 21.26 16.50 -9.62
C PHE A 141 20.02 17.39 -9.64
N VAL A 142 19.34 17.47 -8.49
CA VAL A 142 18.20 18.34 -8.28
C VAL A 142 18.43 19.14 -7.00
N SER A 143 17.95 20.39 -6.98
CA SER A 143 18.05 21.22 -5.78
C SER A 143 17.28 20.60 -4.61
N THR A 144 17.79 20.78 -3.39
CA THR A 144 17.20 20.22 -2.17
C THR A 144 15.70 20.52 -2.02
N PRO A 145 15.20 21.75 -2.25
CA PRO A 145 13.77 22.04 -2.13
C PRO A 145 12.91 21.21 -3.11
N ILE A 146 13.35 21.06 -4.36
CA ILE A 146 12.63 20.28 -5.36
C ILE A 146 12.65 18.80 -5.01
N PHE A 147 13.80 18.28 -4.59
CA PHE A 147 13.93 16.89 -4.13
C PHE A 147 12.98 16.59 -2.97
N VAL A 148 12.90 17.48 -1.97
CA VAL A 148 12.00 17.36 -0.82
C VAL A 148 10.53 17.35 -1.26
N ILE A 149 10.12 18.28 -2.14
CA ILE A 149 8.74 18.36 -2.62
C ILE A 149 8.34 17.09 -3.38
N ILE A 150 9.19 16.62 -4.29
CA ILE A 150 8.94 15.40 -5.07
C ILE A 150 8.89 14.18 -4.14
N THR A 151 9.82 14.07 -3.20
CA THR A 151 9.87 12.94 -2.26
C THR A 151 8.63 12.91 -1.36
N LEU A 152 8.19 14.06 -0.85
CA LEU A 152 6.93 14.17 -0.08
C LEU A 152 5.71 13.79 -0.92
N PHE A 153 5.66 14.26 -2.17
CA PHE A 153 4.57 13.92 -3.08
C PHE A 153 4.53 12.41 -3.33
N LEU A 154 5.66 11.78 -3.59
CA LEU A 154 5.76 10.34 -3.82
C LEU A 154 5.46 9.53 -2.56
N SER A 155 5.97 9.94 -1.38
CA SER A 155 5.72 9.24 -0.11
C SER A 155 4.25 9.27 0.28
N VAL A 156 3.67 10.46 0.41
CA VAL A 156 2.27 10.66 0.78
C VAL A 156 1.35 10.08 -0.31
N GLY A 157 1.70 10.30 -1.58
CA GLY A 157 0.96 9.78 -2.73
C GLY A 157 0.89 8.25 -2.73
N ALA A 158 2.02 7.56 -2.53
CA ALA A 158 2.06 6.10 -2.48
C ALA A 158 1.25 5.54 -1.31
N VAL A 159 1.41 6.07 -0.09
CA VAL A 159 0.65 5.61 1.08
C VAL A 159 -0.86 5.72 0.87
N ASN A 160 -1.33 6.85 0.32
CA ASN A 160 -2.75 7.01 0.00
C ASN A 160 -3.20 6.14 -1.18
N SER A 161 -2.32 5.89 -2.16
CA SER A 161 -2.63 5.03 -3.30
C SER A 161 -2.87 3.58 -2.90
N PHE A 162 -2.05 3.07 -2.00
CA PHE A 162 -2.27 1.74 -1.40
C PHE A 162 -3.58 1.74 -0.61
N ASN A 163 -3.87 2.78 0.19
CA ASN A 163 -5.13 2.88 0.93
C ASN A 163 -6.37 2.93 0.03
N PHE A 164 -6.35 3.64 -1.11
CA PHE A 164 -7.46 3.63 -2.07
C PHE A 164 -7.61 2.31 -2.81
N THR A 165 -6.53 1.54 -2.96
CA THR A 165 -6.55 0.23 -3.63
C THR A 165 -7.16 -0.87 -2.74
N ASP A 166 -7.21 -0.69 -1.41
CA ASP A 166 -7.82 -1.62 -0.45
C ASP A 166 -9.37 -1.56 -0.44
N GLY A 167 -9.99 -1.68 -1.61
CA GLY A 167 -11.45 -1.64 -1.77
C GLY A 167 -12.11 -2.96 -2.12
N LEU A 168 -11.34 -3.94 -2.62
CA LEU A 168 -11.81 -5.28 -2.99
C LEU A 168 -11.00 -6.38 -2.28
N ASP A 169 -11.65 -7.50 -2.03
CA ASP A 169 -11.10 -8.70 -1.42
C ASP A 169 -9.90 -9.21 -2.25
N GLY A 170 -8.73 -9.30 -1.60
CA GLY A 170 -7.49 -9.75 -2.22
C GLY A 170 -6.80 -8.73 -3.14
N LEU A 171 -7.42 -7.59 -3.48
CA LEU A 171 -6.86 -6.68 -4.47
C LEU A 171 -5.51 -6.10 -4.03
N LEU A 172 -5.48 -5.41 -2.89
CA LEU A 172 -4.27 -4.78 -2.40
C LEU A 172 -3.18 -5.81 -2.01
N SER A 173 -3.57 -6.88 -1.32
CA SER A 173 -2.64 -7.92 -0.86
C SER A 173 -1.98 -8.66 -2.02
N GLY A 174 -2.75 -9.02 -3.06
CA GLY A 174 -2.20 -9.67 -4.25
C GLY A 174 -1.37 -8.74 -5.13
N LEU A 175 -1.79 -7.49 -5.35
CA LEU A 175 -0.97 -6.50 -6.08
C LEU A 175 0.38 -6.28 -5.38
N SER A 176 0.35 -6.15 -4.04
CA SER A 176 1.55 -6.00 -3.21
C SER A 176 2.44 -7.24 -3.25
N LEU A 177 1.86 -8.45 -3.25
CA LEU A 177 2.61 -9.69 -3.37
C LEU A 177 3.36 -9.77 -4.71
N ILE A 178 2.75 -9.29 -5.80
CA ILE A 178 3.35 -9.26 -7.14
C ILE A 178 4.49 -8.24 -7.24
N LEU A 179 4.56 -7.23 -6.36
CA LEU A 179 5.71 -6.32 -6.27
C LEU A 179 6.96 -7.01 -5.67
N ILE A 180 6.79 -8.03 -4.83
CA ILE A 180 7.92 -8.65 -4.10
C ILE A 180 9.01 -9.16 -5.04
N PRO A 181 8.73 -9.94 -6.11
CA PRO A 181 9.75 -10.38 -7.07
C PRO A 181 10.55 -9.24 -7.69
N LEU A 182 9.91 -8.11 -8.02
CA LEU A 182 10.61 -6.94 -8.57
C LEU A 182 11.72 -6.48 -7.64
N PHE A 183 11.34 -6.19 -6.39
CA PHE A 183 12.27 -5.67 -5.40
C PHE A 183 13.30 -6.72 -4.97
N THR A 184 12.94 -8.00 -4.82
CA THR A 184 13.91 -9.01 -4.41
C THR A 184 14.97 -9.27 -5.47
N ILE A 185 14.58 -9.38 -6.75
CA ILE A 185 15.53 -9.61 -7.86
C ILE A 185 16.43 -8.39 -8.04
N PHE A 186 15.84 -7.19 -8.11
CA PHE A 186 16.57 -5.95 -8.33
C PHE A 186 17.55 -5.63 -7.19
N LEU A 187 17.19 -5.93 -5.94
CA LEU A 187 17.93 -5.50 -4.76
C LEU A 187 18.84 -6.56 -4.13
N SER A 188 18.73 -7.81 -4.57
CA SER A 188 19.45 -8.97 -4.01
C SER A 188 20.96 -8.76 -3.83
N LYS A 189 21.60 -7.90 -4.64
CA LYS A 189 23.04 -7.62 -4.60
C LYS A 189 23.43 -6.49 -3.65
N ASN A 190 22.51 -5.60 -3.30
CA ASN A 190 22.83 -4.31 -2.68
C ASN A 190 22.40 -4.19 -1.23
N VAL A 191 21.36 -4.92 -0.81
CA VAL A 191 20.84 -4.86 0.55
C VAL A 191 20.31 -6.19 1.06
N ASN A 192 20.09 -6.24 2.38
CA ASN A 192 19.42 -7.35 3.03
C ASN A 192 17.94 -7.41 2.59
N ILE A 193 17.61 -8.40 1.75
CA ILE A 193 16.25 -8.64 1.24
C ILE A 193 15.35 -9.44 2.21
N ILE A 194 15.81 -9.82 3.40
CA ILE A 194 15.00 -10.55 4.39
C ILE A 194 13.65 -9.87 4.69
N PRO A 195 13.56 -8.53 4.87
CA PRO A 195 12.26 -7.88 5.07
C PRO A 195 11.30 -8.10 3.90
N LEU A 196 11.78 -8.00 2.65
CA LEU A 196 10.95 -8.23 1.45
C LEU A 196 10.44 -9.68 1.42
N ILE A 197 11.32 -10.63 1.67
CA ILE A 197 10.99 -12.05 1.70
C ILE A 197 9.98 -12.36 2.81
N ALA A 198 10.18 -11.78 4.00
CA ALA A 198 9.26 -11.91 5.12
C ALA A 198 7.86 -11.39 4.76
N ILE A 199 7.79 -10.18 4.16
CA ILE A 199 6.52 -9.61 3.70
C ILE A 199 5.89 -10.44 2.57
N GLY A 200 6.67 -11.02 1.66
CA GLY A 200 6.15 -11.95 0.66
C GLY A 200 5.43 -13.15 1.30
N GLY A 201 6.06 -13.80 2.28
CA GLY A 201 5.44 -14.91 3.01
C GLY A 201 4.20 -14.47 3.79
N SER A 202 4.29 -13.33 4.48
CA SER A 202 3.17 -12.78 5.25
C SER A 202 1.98 -12.37 4.37
N LEU A 203 2.21 -11.76 3.22
CA LEU A 203 1.15 -11.37 2.29
C LEU A 203 0.49 -12.59 1.65
N LEU A 204 1.26 -13.62 1.30
CA LEU A 204 0.69 -14.87 0.79
C LEU A 204 -0.20 -15.56 1.85
N ALA A 205 0.25 -15.58 3.11
CA ALA A 205 -0.55 -16.08 4.24
C ALA A 205 -1.80 -15.23 4.50
N PHE A 206 -1.69 -13.90 4.44
CA PHE A 206 -2.82 -13.00 4.63
C PHE A 206 -3.85 -13.14 3.49
N LEU A 207 -3.38 -13.28 2.26
CA LEU A 207 -4.22 -13.48 1.07
C LEU A 207 -5.09 -14.73 1.18
N TRP A 208 -4.61 -15.78 1.86
CA TRP A 208 -5.42 -16.98 2.15
C TRP A 208 -6.76 -16.66 2.83
N PHE A 209 -6.77 -15.71 3.77
CA PHE A 209 -7.97 -15.27 4.50
C PHE A 209 -8.66 -14.06 3.86
N ASN A 210 -7.94 -13.29 3.06
CA ASN A 210 -8.41 -12.02 2.51
C ASN A 210 -8.96 -12.15 1.08
N PHE A 211 -8.62 -13.21 0.35
CA PHE A 211 -9.18 -13.46 -0.98
C PHE A 211 -10.69 -13.73 -0.91
N ASN A 212 -11.41 -13.37 -1.96
CA ASN A 212 -12.87 -13.35 -1.94
C ASN A 212 -13.48 -14.77 -1.77
N PRO A 213 -14.44 -14.95 -0.85
CA PRO A 213 -14.99 -13.96 0.09
C PRO A 213 -14.08 -13.72 1.31
N ALA A 214 -13.77 -12.47 1.63
CA ALA A 214 -12.83 -12.14 2.70
C ALA A 214 -13.35 -12.52 4.11
N GLU A 215 -12.50 -13.20 4.88
CA GLU A 215 -12.70 -13.46 6.31
C GLU A 215 -12.15 -12.35 7.20
N ILE A 216 -11.22 -11.55 6.68
CA ILE A 216 -10.62 -10.40 7.35
C ILE A 216 -10.23 -9.31 6.34
N PHE A 217 -10.48 -8.07 6.73
CA PHE A 217 -10.04 -6.89 5.99
C PHE A 217 -8.70 -6.36 6.51
N MET A 218 -7.91 -5.81 5.58
CA MET A 218 -6.56 -5.32 5.88
C MET A 218 -6.58 -4.08 6.79
N GLY A 219 -7.46 -3.12 6.49
CA GLY A 219 -7.61 -1.87 7.23
C GLY A 219 -6.59 -0.81 6.83
N ASP A 220 -6.78 0.41 7.33
CA ASP A 220 -5.87 1.53 7.07
C ASP A 220 -4.48 1.26 7.63
N THR A 221 -4.38 0.47 8.70
CA THR A 221 -3.12 0.01 9.29
C THR A 221 -2.27 -0.73 8.26
N GLY A 222 -2.84 -1.74 7.60
CA GLY A 222 -2.11 -2.58 6.66
C GLY A 222 -1.87 -1.92 5.33
N SER A 223 -2.82 -1.13 4.83
CA SER A 223 -2.64 -0.41 3.57
C SER A 223 -1.61 0.72 3.68
N SER A 224 -1.59 1.46 4.80
CA SER A 224 -0.55 2.47 5.05
C SER A 224 0.82 1.83 5.25
N PHE A 225 0.88 0.70 5.95
CA PHE A 225 2.08 -0.13 6.08
C PHE A 225 2.68 -0.49 4.71
N LEU A 226 1.87 -1.06 3.80
CA LEU A 226 2.36 -1.54 2.50
C LEU A 226 2.81 -0.37 1.63
N GLY A 227 2.05 0.72 1.60
CA GLY A 227 2.44 1.92 0.88
C GLY A 227 3.77 2.48 1.39
N ALA A 228 3.96 2.58 2.70
CA ALA A 228 5.20 3.03 3.32
C ALA A 228 6.38 2.09 3.04
N PHE A 229 6.14 0.78 3.12
CA PHE A 229 7.15 -0.24 2.87
C PHE A 229 7.68 -0.17 1.43
N PHE A 230 6.79 -0.21 0.43
CA PHE A 230 7.24 -0.21 -0.97
C PHE A 230 7.78 1.15 -1.43
N ILE A 231 7.25 2.27 -0.93
CA ILE A 231 7.81 3.58 -1.30
C ILE A 231 9.19 3.80 -0.66
N PHE A 232 9.43 3.30 0.56
CA PHE A 232 10.76 3.33 1.18
C PHE A 232 11.80 2.64 0.30
N TYR A 233 11.50 1.43 -0.17
CA TYR A 233 12.37 0.70 -1.09
C TYR A 233 12.54 1.48 -2.40
N SER A 234 11.45 1.96 -2.99
CA SER A 234 11.51 2.69 -4.26
C SER A 234 12.43 3.91 -4.19
N LEU A 235 12.29 4.74 -3.15
CA LEU A 235 13.10 5.94 -2.96
C LEU A 235 14.55 5.62 -2.57
N SER A 236 14.78 4.60 -1.74
CA SER A 236 16.13 4.23 -1.31
C SER A 236 16.99 3.66 -2.43
N PHE A 237 16.38 3.17 -3.51
CA PHE A 237 17.07 2.61 -4.68
C PHE A 237 16.91 3.45 -5.94
N LYS A 238 16.57 4.72 -5.79
CA LYS A 238 16.44 5.68 -6.88
C LYS A 238 15.51 5.20 -8.01
N LEU A 239 14.38 4.60 -7.65
CA LEU A 239 13.38 4.09 -8.60
C LEU A 239 12.29 5.13 -8.91
N GLU A 240 12.46 6.40 -8.55
CA GLU A 240 11.41 7.44 -8.59
C GLU A 240 10.76 7.57 -9.96
N ILE A 241 11.59 7.55 -11.01
CA ILE A 241 11.15 7.69 -12.41
C ILE A 241 10.36 6.46 -12.90
N ILE A 242 10.55 5.30 -12.26
CA ILE A 242 9.96 4.03 -12.68
C ILE A 242 8.70 3.71 -11.86
N ILE A 243 8.50 4.35 -10.71
CA ILE A 243 7.28 4.22 -9.88
C ILE A 243 6.00 4.28 -10.73
N PRO A 244 5.81 5.26 -11.66
CA PRO A 244 4.59 5.33 -12.47
C PRO A 244 4.32 4.09 -13.34
N ILE A 245 5.32 3.24 -13.57
CA ILE A 245 5.20 2.01 -14.37
C ILE A 245 4.81 0.85 -13.45
N PHE A 246 5.66 0.47 -12.49
CA PHE A 246 5.38 -0.70 -11.66
C PHE A 246 4.30 -0.45 -10.60
N MET A 247 3.99 0.80 -10.26
CA MET A 247 2.85 1.15 -9.40
C MET A 247 1.67 1.75 -10.17
N LEU A 248 1.60 1.56 -11.50
CA LEU A 248 0.58 2.21 -12.34
C LEU A 248 -0.84 1.93 -11.84
N ILE A 249 -1.16 0.70 -11.43
CA ILE A 249 -2.51 0.36 -10.95
C ILE A 249 -2.88 1.17 -9.70
N PHE A 250 -1.99 1.22 -8.71
CA PHE A 250 -2.17 2.05 -7.51
C PHE A 250 -2.32 3.53 -7.87
N GLY A 251 -1.51 4.00 -8.83
CA GLY A 251 -1.58 5.36 -9.34
C GLY A 251 -2.92 5.66 -10.03
N ILE A 252 -3.43 4.77 -10.88
CA ILE A 252 -4.72 4.93 -11.56
C ILE A 252 -5.86 4.94 -10.55
N GLU A 253 -5.82 4.11 -9.50
CA GLU A 253 -6.81 4.15 -8.43
C GLU A 253 -6.89 5.55 -7.80
N THR A 254 -5.76 6.13 -7.41
CA THR A 254 -5.70 7.48 -6.85
C THR A 254 -6.08 8.57 -7.85
N LEU A 255 -5.57 8.48 -9.08
CA LEU A 255 -5.88 9.44 -10.13
C LEU A 255 -7.37 9.44 -10.45
N SER A 256 -8.03 8.28 -10.44
CA SER A 256 -9.48 8.19 -10.64
C SER A 256 -10.24 8.97 -9.57
N VAL A 257 -9.81 8.91 -8.30
CA VAL A 257 -10.39 9.67 -7.19
C VAL A 257 -10.14 11.17 -7.37
N ILE A 258 -8.92 11.57 -7.69
CA ILE A 258 -8.57 12.98 -7.91
C ILE A 258 -9.42 13.57 -9.05
N ILE A 259 -9.44 12.90 -10.20
CA ILE A 259 -10.21 13.31 -11.38
C ILE A 259 -11.70 13.39 -11.04
N GLN A 260 -12.26 12.37 -10.37
CA GLN A 260 -13.67 12.36 -9.99
C GLN A 260 -14.03 13.54 -9.08
N VAL A 261 -13.22 13.82 -8.05
CA VAL A 261 -13.48 14.91 -7.10
C VAL A 261 -13.35 16.28 -7.77
N LEU A 262 -12.31 16.48 -8.59
CA LEU A 262 -12.10 17.73 -9.31
C LEU A 262 -13.22 17.98 -10.32
N TYR A 263 -13.61 16.96 -11.08
CA TYR A 263 -14.69 17.05 -12.07
C TYR A 263 -16.03 17.37 -11.39
N PHE A 264 -16.39 16.66 -10.33
CA PHE A 264 -17.63 16.90 -9.60
C PHE A 264 -17.70 18.32 -9.03
N LYS A 265 -16.60 18.83 -8.45
CA LYS A 265 -16.50 20.21 -7.96
C LYS A 265 -16.63 21.23 -9.08
N TYR A 266 -15.94 20.99 -10.21
CA TYR A 266 -15.99 21.86 -11.38
C TYR A 266 -17.40 21.96 -11.96
N THR A 267 -18.07 20.83 -12.19
CA THR A 267 -19.42 20.83 -12.77
C THR A 267 -20.44 21.41 -11.81
N LYS A 268 -20.30 21.15 -10.49
CA LYS A 268 -21.17 21.77 -9.48
C LYS A 268 -21.03 23.29 -9.48
N LYS A 269 -19.82 23.81 -9.67
CA LYS A 269 -19.57 25.26 -9.78
C LYS A 269 -20.10 25.85 -11.09
N LYS A 270 -19.90 25.16 -12.22
CA LYS A 270 -20.23 25.65 -13.57
C LYS A 270 -21.70 25.48 -13.95
N TYR A 271 -22.29 24.34 -13.60
CA TYR A 271 -23.62 23.92 -14.03
C TYR A 271 -24.63 23.81 -12.87
N LYS A 272 -24.25 24.17 -11.64
CA LYS A 272 -25.04 24.01 -10.39
C LYS A 272 -25.40 22.55 -10.04
N GLU A 273 -24.93 21.59 -10.83
CA GLU A 273 -25.13 20.16 -10.64
C GLU A 273 -23.78 19.42 -10.66
N GLY A 274 -23.56 18.54 -9.68
CA GLY A 274 -22.35 17.72 -9.62
C GLY A 274 -22.48 16.50 -10.52
N LYS A 275 -21.73 16.45 -11.62
CA LYS A 275 -21.69 15.32 -12.54
C LYS A 275 -20.50 14.42 -12.19
N ARG A 276 -20.65 13.14 -12.46
CA ARG A 276 -19.65 12.10 -12.19
C ARG A 276 -19.07 11.62 -13.52
N ILE A 277 -17.74 11.48 -13.62
CA ILE A 277 -17.08 10.97 -14.84
C ILE A 277 -17.00 9.44 -14.81
N PHE A 278 -16.63 8.87 -13.67
CA PHE A 278 -16.78 7.45 -13.37
C PHE A 278 -18.07 7.22 -12.59
N ARG A 279 -18.69 6.05 -12.77
CA ARG A 279 -19.87 5.63 -11.97
C ARG A 279 -19.59 5.75 -10.47
N MET A 280 -18.39 5.36 -10.06
CA MET A 280 -17.84 5.53 -8.72
C MET A 280 -16.31 5.57 -8.80
N SER A 281 -15.66 6.20 -7.81
CA SER A 281 -14.21 6.16 -7.59
C SER A 281 -13.92 5.58 -6.20
N PRO A 282 -12.86 4.78 -6.00
CA PRO A 282 -11.78 4.46 -6.95
C PRO A 282 -12.23 3.57 -8.13
N ILE A 283 -11.36 3.35 -9.12
CA ILE A 283 -11.76 2.84 -10.45
C ILE A 283 -12.26 1.38 -10.40
N HIS A 284 -11.82 0.57 -9.45
CA HIS A 284 -12.37 -0.77 -9.29
C HIS A 284 -13.89 -0.76 -9.01
N HIS A 285 -14.40 0.19 -8.23
CA HIS A 285 -15.84 0.34 -8.01
C HIS A 285 -16.60 0.76 -9.27
N HIS A 286 -15.95 1.49 -10.18
CA HIS A 286 -16.55 1.77 -11.49
C HIS A 286 -16.83 0.47 -12.25
N PHE A 287 -15.88 -0.48 -12.24
CA PHE A 287 -16.04 -1.78 -12.88
C PHE A 287 -17.07 -2.67 -12.17
N GLU A 288 -17.16 -2.62 -10.84
CA GLU A 288 -18.23 -3.33 -10.10
C GLU A 288 -19.62 -2.82 -10.50
N LEU A 289 -19.80 -1.51 -10.62
CA LEU A 289 -21.07 -0.89 -11.04
C LEU A 289 -21.38 -1.08 -12.54
N LEU A 290 -20.45 -1.63 -13.32
CA LEU A 290 -20.70 -2.15 -14.67
C LEU A 290 -21.14 -3.63 -14.66
N GLY A 291 -21.26 -4.25 -13.48
CA GLY A 291 -21.67 -5.64 -13.31
C GLY A 291 -20.54 -6.66 -13.41
N ILE A 292 -19.27 -6.23 -13.40
CA ILE A 292 -18.13 -7.14 -13.41
C ILE A 292 -17.97 -7.72 -11.99
N PRO A 293 -17.90 -9.06 -11.81
CA PRO A 293 -17.69 -9.65 -10.49
C PRO A 293 -16.37 -9.20 -9.85
N GLU A 294 -16.40 -8.94 -8.55
CA GLU A 294 -15.25 -8.48 -7.75
C GLU A 294 -13.99 -9.34 -7.97
N GLN A 295 -14.13 -10.68 -7.84
CA GLN A 295 -13.05 -11.63 -8.10
C GLN A 295 -12.39 -11.44 -9.48
N LYS A 296 -13.21 -11.17 -10.50
CA LYS A 296 -12.75 -10.98 -11.88
C LYS A 296 -12.00 -9.67 -12.03
N ILE A 297 -12.40 -8.61 -11.32
CA ILE A 297 -11.68 -7.33 -11.28
C ILE A 297 -10.33 -7.53 -10.60
N THR A 298 -10.32 -8.15 -9.41
CA THR A 298 -9.10 -8.45 -8.65
C THR A 298 -8.07 -9.21 -9.49
N ILE A 299 -8.47 -10.34 -10.10
CA ILE A 299 -7.57 -11.15 -10.92
C ILE A 299 -7.08 -10.38 -12.16
N ARG A 300 -7.93 -9.61 -12.82
CA ARG A 300 -7.51 -8.79 -13.99
C ARG A 300 -6.48 -7.74 -13.60
N PHE A 301 -6.65 -7.11 -12.44
CA PHE A 301 -5.67 -6.14 -11.94
C PHE A 301 -4.35 -6.82 -11.61
N TRP A 302 -4.37 -8.03 -11.03
CA TRP A 302 -3.16 -8.83 -10.84
C TRP A 302 -2.45 -9.17 -12.15
N ILE A 303 -3.19 -9.59 -13.20
CA ILE A 303 -2.62 -9.87 -14.52
C ILE A 303 -1.94 -8.61 -15.08
N CYS A 304 -2.62 -7.45 -15.04
CA CYS A 304 -2.02 -6.18 -15.45
C CYS A 304 -0.76 -5.86 -14.63
N GLN A 305 -0.77 -6.11 -13.32
CA GLN A 305 0.38 -5.88 -12.45
C GLN A 305 1.57 -6.75 -12.84
N VAL A 306 1.36 -8.04 -13.13
CA VAL A 306 2.43 -8.93 -13.61
C VAL A 306 3.05 -8.39 -14.89
N ILE A 307 2.24 -7.94 -15.86
CA ILE A 307 2.71 -7.36 -17.12
C ILE A 307 3.56 -6.11 -16.85
N LEU A 308 3.09 -5.21 -15.97
CA LEU A 308 3.83 -4.00 -15.60
C LEU A 308 5.18 -4.33 -14.95
N ILE A 309 5.25 -5.37 -14.11
CA ILE A 309 6.51 -5.81 -13.50
C ILE A 309 7.48 -6.35 -14.56
N LEU A 310 7.00 -7.11 -15.55
CA LEU A 310 7.83 -7.59 -16.66
C LEU A 310 8.36 -6.44 -17.53
N ILE A 311 7.52 -5.43 -17.79
CA ILE A 311 7.95 -4.20 -18.49
C ILE A 311 9.01 -3.47 -17.67
N THR A 312 8.81 -3.33 -16.36
CA THR A 312 9.78 -2.69 -15.46
C THR A 312 11.10 -3.43 -15.43
N PHE A 313 11.10 -4.76 -15.37
CA PHE A 313 12.33 -5.55 -15.51
C PHE A 313 13.03 -5.29 -16.84
N SER A 314 12.28 -5.23 -17.94
CA SER A 314 12.86 -4.91 -19.24
C SER A 314 13.54 -3.54 -19.19
N ILE A 315 12.89 -2.51 -18.64
CA ILE A 315 13.48 -1.16 -18.53
C ILE A 315 14.74 -1.13 -17.66
N LEU A 316 14.73 -1.83 -16.53
CA LEU A 316 15.83 -1.83 -15.56
C LEU A 316 17.05 -2.66 -16.02
N TYR A 317 16.84 -3.64 -16.90
CA TYR A 317 17.87 -4.55 -17.39
C TYR A 317 18.16 -4.39 -18.89
N ILE A 318 17.65 -3.34 -19.53
CA ILE A 318 18.14 -2.92 -20.85
C ILE A 318 19.62 -2.53 -20.67
N PRO A 319 20.53 -3.14 -21.45
CA PRO A 319 21.98 -2.91 -21.34
C PRO A 319 22.42 -1.50 -21.72
#